data_AF-A0A380GNA5-F1
#
_entry.id   AF-A0A380GNA5-F1
#
_cell.length_a   1.000
_cell.length_b   1.000
_cell.length_c   1.000
_cell.angle_alpha   90.00
_cell.angle_beta   90.00
_cell.angle_gamma   90.00
#
_symmetry.space_group_name_H-M   'P 1'
#
loop_
_entity.id
_entity.type
_entity.pdbx_description
1 polymer ?
#
loop_
_entity_poly.entity_id
_entity_poly.type
_entity_poly.pdbx_seq_one_letter_code
_entity_poly.pdbx_strand_id
1 'polypeptide(L)' 'MSDKTKKQIKGIVGFKIKATKILAAYKLSQKRSESEKNNIINELSNSNELSDKKLAEEMKRVIRND' A
#
# COMPACT_ATOMS: atom_id res chain seq x y z
N MET A 1 33.51 8.24 9.87
CA MET A 1 32.44 7.88 10.82
C MET A 1 33.06 7.71 12.21
N SER A 2 32.53 8.36 13.24
CA SER A 2 33.11 8.38 14.61
C SER A 2 32.79 7.09 15.39
N ASP A 3 33.69 6.67 16.29
CA ASP A 3 33.51 5.48 17.13
C ASP A 3 32.27 5.53 18.05
N LYS A 4 31.77 6.73 18.37
CA LYS A 4 30.49 6.92 19.07
C LYS A 4 29.30 6.38 18.26
N THR A 5 29.28 6.59 16.95
CA THR A 5 28.21 6.14 16.06
C THR A 5 28.18 4.61 15.92
N LYS A 6 29.36 3.96 15.93
CA LYS A 6 29.47 2.49 15.91
C LYS A 6 28.91 1.82 17.17
N LYS A 7 29.01 2.46 18.34
CA LYS A 7 28.44 1.93 19.60
C LYS A 7 26.91 1.96 19.63
N GLN A 8 26.27 2.96 19.00
CA GLN A 8 24.81 3.05 18.91
C GLN A 8 24.21 1.95 18.04
N ILE A 9 24.92 1.52 16.98
CA ILE A 9 24.48 0.40 16.12
C ILE A 9 24.37 -0.92 16.89
N LYS A 10 25.20 -1.14 17.92
CA LYS A 10 25.17 -2.38 18.73
C LYS A 10 23.89 -2.55 19.58
N GLY A 11 23.07 -1.51 19.73
CA GLY A 11 21.80 -1.55 20.46
C GLY A 11 20.55 -1.58 19.58
N ILE A 12 20.68 -1.52 18.25
CA ILE A 12 19.56 -1.45 17.32
C ILE A 12 19.31 -2.84 16.72
N VAL A 13 18.14 -3.41 16.97
CA VAL A 13 17.68 -4.63 16.30
C VAL A 13 16.83 -4.24 15.10
N GLY A 14 17.36 -4.45 13.90
CA GLY A 14 16.61 -4.27 12.66
C GLY A 14 15.72 -5.48 12.39
N PHE A 15 14.42 -5.24 12.19
CA PHE A 15 13.50 -6.26 11.71
C PHE A 15 12.82 -5.79 10.42
N LYS A 16 12.52 -6.74 9.53
CA LYS A 16 11.83 -6.49 8.27
C LYS A 16 10.48 -7.16 8.33
N ILE A 17 9.41 -6.38 8.29
CA ILE A 17 8.06 -6.93 8.13
C ILE A 17 7.83 -7.16 6.63
N LYS A 18 7.63 -8.42 6.25
CA LYS A 18 7.09 -8.78 4.94
C LYS A 18 5.58 -8.78 5.07
N ALA A 19 4.92 -7.76 4.53
CA ALA A 19 3.47 -7.77 4.43
C ALA A 19 3.04 -8.96 3.55
N THR A 20 2.46 -9.99 4.15
CA THR A 20 1.99 -11.21 3.46
C THR A 20 0.59 -11.02 2.89
N LYS A 21 -0.24 -10.22 3.56
CA LYS A 21 -1.61 -9.91 3.14
C LYS A 21 -2.08 -8.62 3.80
N ILE A 22 -2.62 -7.70 3.01
CA ILE A 22 -3.24 -6.47 3.51
C ILE A 22 -4.75 -6.74 3.61
N LEU A 23 -5.26 -6.92 4.83
CA LEU A 23 -6.68 -7.24 5.06
C LEU A 23 -7.62 -6.03 5.00
N ALA A 24 -7.10 -4.81 4.81
CA ALA A 24 -7.90 -3.64 4.46
C ALA A 24 -8.46 -3.74 3.02
N ALA A 25 -7.78 -4.48 2.13
CA ALA A 25 -8.18 -4.66 0.74
C ALA A 25 -9.43 -5.56 0.56
N TYR A 26 -9.91 -6.23 1.60
CA TYR A 26 -11.14 -7.02 1.46
C TYR A 26 -12.43 -6.17 1.52
N LYS A 27 -12.32 -4.88 1.82
CA LYS A 27 -13.41 -3.90 1.66
C LYS A 27 -13.14 -2.93 0.48
N LEU A 28 -12.61 -3.44 -0.63
CA LEU A 28 -12.47 -2.69 -1.90
C LEU A 28 -13.79 -2.56 -2.66
N SER A 29 -14.89 -2.22 -1.98
CA SER A 29 -16.19 -1.98 -2.64
C SER A 29 -16.70 -3.19 -3.46
N GLN A 30 -16.49 -4.42 -2.99
CA GLN A 30 -16.87 -5.66 -3.70
C GLN A 30 -18.36 -5.76 -4.10
N LYS A 31 -19.26 -4.96 -3.49
CA LYS A 31 -20.69 -4.87 -3.86
C LYS A 31 -21.04 -3.74 -4.83
N ARG A 32 -20.07 -2.95 -5.27
CA ARG A 32 -20.27 -1.80 -6.15
C ARG A 32 -20.17 -2.19 -7.62
N SER A 33 -20.87 -1.47 -8.47
CA SER A 33 -20.85 -1.71 -9.92
C SER A 33 -19.48 -1.37 -10.53
N GLU A 34 -19.20 -1.87 -11.73
CA GLU A 34 -17.95 -1.58 -12.44
C GLU A 34 -17.71 -0.07 -12.66
N SER A 35 -18.78 0.71 -12.87
CA SER A 35 -18.66 2.17 -13.00
C SER A 35 -18.22 2.84 -11.70
N GLU A 36 -18.72 2.38 -10.56
CA GLU A 36 -18.31 2.90 -9.25
C GLU A 36 -16.87 2.53 -8.92
N LYS A 37 -16.42 1.31 -9.26
CA LYS A 37 -15.02 0.89 -9.09
C LYS A 37 -14.07 1.78 -9.90
N ASN A 38 -14.42 2.06 -11.16
CA ASN A 38 -13.63 2.93 -12.03
C ASN A 38 -13.55 4.38 -11.52
N ASN A 39 -14.65 4.92 -10.98
CA ASN A 39 -14.63 6.25 -10.38
C ASN A 39 -13.71 6.33 -9.16
N ILE A 40 -13.76 5.33 -8.27
CA ILE A 40 -12.90 5.26 -7.08
C ILE A 40 -11.42 5.15 -7.49
N ILE A 41 -11.11 4.32 -8.48
CA ILE A 41 -9.74 4.18 -8.99
C ILE A 41 -9.22 5.51 -9.56
N ASN A 42 -10.06 6.24 -10.30
CA ASN A 42 -9.68 7.55 -10.84
C ASN A 42 -9.44 8.58 -9.74
N GLU A 43 -10.30 8.64 -8.73
CA GLU A 43 -10.17 9.56 -7.60
C GLU A 43 -8.89 9.26 -6.78
N LEU A 44 -8.65 7.99 -6.46
CA LEU A 44 -7.44 7.55 -5.75
C LEU A 44 -6.16 7.74 -6.57
N SER A 45 -6.21 7.58 -7.89
CA SER A 45 -5.05 7.82 -8.78
C SER A 45 -4.66 9.30 -8.82
N ASN A 46 -5.65 10.19 -8.69
CA ASN A 46 -5.48 11.65 -8.74
C ASN A 46 -5.18 12.28 -7.37
N SER A 47 -5.24 11.51 -6.27
CA SER A 47 -4.87 11.98 -4.93
C SER A 47 -3.39 12.35 -4.85
N ASN A 48 -3.04 13.27 -3.95
CA ASN A 48 -1.64 13.62 -3.66
C ASN A 48 -0.97 12.61 -2.70
N GLU A 49 -1.72 11.71 -2.09
CA GLU A 49 -1.15 10.70 -1.21
C GLU A 49 -0.56 9.51 -1.98
N LEU A 50 0.64 9.10 -1.59
CA LEU A 50 1.31 7.93 -2.16
C LEU A 50 0.57 6.62 -1.82
N SER A 51 -0.11 6.58 -0.66
CA SER A 51 -0.99 5.50 -0.21
C SER A 51 -2.13 5.26 -1.20
N ASP A 52 -2.82 6.33 -1.59
CA ASP A 52 -3.99 6.29 -2.46
C ASP A 52 -3.62 5.82 -3.86
N LYS A 53 -2.50 6.32 -4.40
CA LYS A 53 -1.99 5.89 -5.72
C LYS A 53 -1.65 4.40 -5.73
N LYS A 54 -1.00 3.89 -4.67
CA LYS A 54 -0.69 2.46 -4.54
C LYS A 54 -1.95 1.61 -4.41
N LEU A 55 -2.96 2.12 -3.70
CA LEU A 55 -4.25 1.45 -3.57
C LEU A 55 -4.97 1.36 -4.92
N ALA A 56 -4.98 2.44 -5.70
CA ALA A 56 -5.56 2.47 -7.04
C ALA A 56 -4.91 1.44 -8.00
N GLU A 57 -3.58 1.32 -7.95
CA GLU A 57 -2.84 0.34 -8.76
C GLU A 57 -3.18 -1.11 -8.39
N GLU A 58 -3.32 -1.42 -7.10
CA GLU A 58 -3.77 -2.76 -6.68
C GLU A 58 -5.23 -3.03 -7.04
N MET A 59 -6.11 -2.02 -6.95
CA MET A 59 -7.50 -2.16 -7.41
C MET A 59 -7.57 -2.47 -8.91
N LYS A 60 -6.77 -1.80 -9.75
CA LYS A 60 -6.66 -2.12 -11.19
C LYS A 60 -6.16 -3.54 -11.43
N ARG A 61 -5.20 -4.02 -10.63
CA ARG A 61 -4.65 -5.38 -10.75
C ARG A 61 -5.70 -6.45 -10.43
N VAL A 62 -6.56 -6.22 -9.44
CA VAL A 62 -7.63 -7.17 -9.10
C VAL A 62 -8.67 -7.25 -10.22
N ILE A 63 -9.12 -6.11 -10.76
CA ILE A 63 -10.13 -6.07 -11.83
C ILE A 63 -9.63 -6.72 -13.13
N ARG A 64 -8.32 -6.63 -13.44
CA ARG A 64 -7.73 -7.22 -14.65
C ARG A 64 -7.59 -8.75 -14.62
N ASN A 65 -7.70 -9.36 -13.45
CA ASN A 65 -7.50 -10.81 -13.26
C ASN A 65 -8.83 -11.59 -13.12
N ASP A 66 -9.98 -10.90 -13.18
CA ASP A 66 -11.31 -11.48 -13.39
C ASP A 66 -11.67 -11.46 -14.88
#